data_AF-A0AAV2QG99-F1
#
_entry.id   AF-A0AAV2QG99-F1
#
_cell.length_a   1.000
_cell.length_b   1.000
_cell.length_c   1.000
_cell.angle_alpha   90.00
_cell.angle_beta   90.00
_cell.angle_gamma   90.00
#
_symmetry.space_group_name_H-M   'P 1'
#
loop_
_entity.id
_entity.type
_entity.pdbx_description
1 polymer ?
#
loop_
_entity_poly.entity_id
_entity_poly.type
_entity_poly.pdbx_seq_one_letter_code
_entity_poly.pdbx_strand_id
1 'polypeptide(L)'
;VSQSTGSEVYLLNLSRASSGKYKCEVLADYPSFEKDSEYATMEVVDVPAGPPELRVRRHPPIYSADEVLMASCSSPGVIPPPKLIWYINGEKLLNQPPTRFVQPRYDNHKRVPDQWSDLNIHLKHSHFQDGVAKLTCAATLQGVYLKHVDIQLTVPGYKTAAPSLKLFGGCHRQAASTSLLMTATLLIHLLYIQ
;
A
#
# COMPACT_ATOMS: atom_id res chain seq x y z
N VAL A 1 -23.29 23.12 6.84
CA VAL A 1 -24.46 22.52 7.50
C VAL A 1 -25.67 22.40 6.57
N SER A 2 -25.77 23.16 5.47
CA SER A 2 -26.91 23.14 4.52
C SER A 2 -27.20 21.81 3.81
N GLN A 3 -26.37 20.78 3.99
CA GLN A 3 -26.61 19.41 3.49
C GLN A 3 -27.12 18.44 4.58
N SER A 4 -27.29 18.89 5.81
CA SER A 4 -27.75 18.01 6.91
C SER A 4 -29.25 17.73 6.76
N THR A 5 -29.67 16.52 7.13
CA THR A 5 -31.07 16.06 7.14
C THR A 5 -31.52 15.80 8.58
N GLY A 6 -32.74 15.28 8.77
CA GLY A 6 -33.26 14.93 10.10
C GLY A 6 -32.49 13.81 10.82
N SER A 7 -31.77 12.97 10.06
CA SER A 7 -31.00 11.83 10.60
C SER A 7 -29.52 11.88 10.26
N GLU A 8 -29.07 12.83 9.44
CA GLU A 8 -27.68 12.92 8.97
C GLU A 8 -27.13 14.33 9.18
N VAL A 9 -25.92 14.42 9.73
CA VAL A 9 -25.25 15.70 10.00
C VAL A 9 -24.04 15.85 9.09
N TYR A 10 -24.01 16.91 8.28
CA TYR A 10 -22.87 17.22 7.42
C TYR A 10 -21.97 18.28 8.06
N LEU A 11 -20.78 17.85 8.49
CA LEU A 11 -19.77 18.69 9.14
C LEU A 11 -18.65 19.03 8.15
N LEU A 12 -18.22 20.29 8.15
CA LEU A 12 -17.15 20.83 7.31
C LEU A 12 -16.05 21.43 8.18
N ASN A 13 -14.84 21.53 7.62
CA ASN A 13 -13.68 22.17 8.28
C ASN A 13 -13.41 21.59 9.67
N LEU A 14 -13.47 20.26 9.77
CA LEU A 14 -13.19 19.53 11.00
C LEU A 14 -11.73 19.72 11.41
N SER A 15 -11.51 19.81 12.72
CA SER A 15 -10.19 19.81 13.32
C SER A 15 -10.13 18.78 14.44
N ARG A 16 -8.95 18.51 15.01
CA ARG A 16 -8.84 17.60 16.17
C ARG A 16 -9.70 18.04 17.36
N ALA A 17 -9.97 19.34 17.51
CA ALA A 17 -10.85 19.86 18.55
C ALA A 17 -12.33 19.54 18.31
N SER A 18 -12.69 19.10 17.10
CA SER A 18 -14.03 18.61 16.77
C SER A 18 -14.26 17.17 17.24
N SER A 19 -13.22 16.43 17.67
CA SER A 19 -13.39 15.13 18.29
C SER A 19 -14.21 15.24 19.58
N GLY A 20 -15.16 14.34 19.79
CA GLY A 20 -16.00 14.37 20.98
C GLY A 20 -17.27 13.53 20.86
N LYS A 21 -18.12 13.67 21.87
CA LYS A 21 -19.42 12.98 21.94
C LYS A 21 -20.49 13.87 21.30
N TYR A 22 -21.06 13.41 20.21
CA TYR A 22 -22.16 14.04 19.50
C TYR A 22 -23.49 13.44 19.97
N LYS A 23 -24.51 14.29 20.10
CA LYS A 23 -25.85 13.92 20.56
C LYS A 23 -26.83 14.08 19.41
N CYS A 24 -27.59 13.03 19.11
CA CYS A 24 -28.82 13.12 18.33
C CYS A 24 -29.98 13.21 19.32
N GLU A 25 -30.88 14.17 19.12
CA GLU A 25 -32.04 14.36 19.99
C GLU A 25 -33.27 14.56 19.14
N VAL A 26 -34.30 13.76 19.40
CA VAL A 26 -35.61 13.83 18.76
C VAL A 26 -36.65 14.26 19.78
N LEU A 27 -37.61 15.04 19.31
CA LEU A 27 -38.69 15.59 20.13
C LEU A 27 -40.01 15.19 19.49
N ALA A 28 -40.88 14.57 20.27
CA ALA A 28 -42.26 14.32 19.88
C ALA A 28 -43.04 15.64 19.87
N ASP A 29 -43.96 15.78 18.92
CA ASP A 29 -44.82 16.95 18.83
C ASP A 29 -45.97 16.88 19.88
N TYR A 30 -46.79 17.94 19.94
CA TYR A 30 -48.00 17.99 20.76
C TYR A 30 -48.83 16.70 20.64
N PRO A 31 -49.40 16.16 21.74
CA PRO A 31 -49.45 16.71 23.11
C PRO A 31 -48.34 16.24 24.06
N SER A 32 -47.49 15.31 23.63
CA SER A 32 -46.60 14.57 24.53
C SER A 32 -45.31 15.33 24.87
N PHE A 33 -44.74 16.07 23.92
CA PHE A 33 -43.46 16.78 24.07
C PHE A 33 -42.31 15.91 24.62
N GLU A 34 -42.41 14.59 24.43
CA GLU A 34 -41.40 13.64 24.88
C GLU A 34 -40.10 13.84 24.10
N LYS A 35 -38.99 13.56 24.78
CA LYS A 35 -37.65 13.73 24.24
C LYS A 35 -36.87 12.44 24.36
N ASP A 36 -36.31 12.00 23.25
CA ASP A 36 -35.39 10.88 23.22
C ASP A 36 -34.04 11.33 22.65
N SER A 37 -32.96 10.77 23.18
CA SER A 37 -31.61 11.18 22.79
C SER A 37 -30.63 10.04 22.79
N GLU A 38 -29.86 9.96 21.73
CA GLU A 38 -28.78 9.00 21.55
C GLU A 38 -27.45 9.72 21.36
N TYR A 39 -26.36 9.02 21.66
CA TYR A 39 -25.03 9.59 21.57
C TYR A 39 -24.05 8.72 20.82
N ALA A 40 -23.17 9.34 20.05
CA ALA A 40 -22.06 8.69 19.36
C ALA A 40 -20.76 9.48 19.58
N THR A 41 -19.63 8.77 19.68
CA THR A 41 -18.31 9.41 19.77
C THR A 41 -17.69 9.48 18.38
N MET A 42 -17.25 10.67 17.99
CA MET A 42 -16.51 10.90 16.75
C MET A 42 -15.07 11.29 17.10
N GLU A 43 -14.11 10.69 16.41
CA GLU A 43 -12.69 11.03 16.50
C GLU A 43 -12.19 11.50 15.14
N VAL A 44 -11.60 12.69 15.10
CA VAL A 44 -10.89 13.23 13.94
C VAL A 44 -9.43 12.79 14.02
N VAL A 45 -8.98 12.08 13.00
CA VAL A 45 -7.66 11.46 12.94
C VAL A 45 -6.82 12.01 11.80
N ASP A 46 -5.52 12.15 12.02
CA ASP A 46 -4.55 12.46 10.98
C ASP A 46 -4.13 11.13 10.30
N VAL A 47 -4.29 11.04 8.98
CA VAL A 47 -3.93 9.83 8.21
C VAL A 47 -2.45 9.86 7.84
N PRO A 48 -1.68 8.76 8.00
CA PRO A 48 -0.28 8.71 7.59
C PRO A 48 -0.12 9.03 6.10
N ALA A 49 0.95 9.76 5.76
CA ALA A 49 1.22 10.19 4.39
C ALA A 49 1.43 9.03 3.38
N GLY A 50 1.78 7.85 3.86
CA GLY A 50 2.06 6.68 3.03
C GLY A 50 2.17 5.39 3.85
N PRO A 51 2.37 4.24 3.17
CA PRO A 51 2.50 2.94 3.82
C PRO A 51 3.68 2.93 4.82
N PRO A 52 3.68 1.97 5.77
CA PRO A 52 4.85 1.79 6.62
C PRO A 52 6.09 1.41 5.81
N GLU A 53 7.26 1.71 6.34
CA GLU A 53 8.54 1.24 5.80
C GLU A 53 8.99 0.00 6.57
N LEU A 54 9.48 -1.01 5.86
CA LEU A 54 9.97 -2.26 6.46
C LEU A 54 11.43 -2.48 6.09
N ARG A 55 12.25 -2.73 7.10
CA ARG A 55 13.69 -2.95 6.99
C ARG A 55 14.06 -4.26 7.66
N VAL A 56 14.84 -5.09 6.98
CA VAL A 56 15.43 -6.32 7.52
C VAL A 56 16.94 -6.14 7.64
N ARG A 57 17.55 -6.76 8.65
CA ARG A 57 18.99 -6.59 8.90
C ARG A 57 19.90 -7.11 7.78
N ARG A 58 19.52 -8.20 7.11
CA ARG A 58 20.33 -8.82 6.04
C ARG A 58 19.87 -8.34 4.67
N HIS A 59 20.83 -8.00 3.81
CA HIS A 59 20.61 -7.66 2.42
C HIS A 59 21.64 -8.40 1.54
N PRO A 60 21.22 -9.32 0.66
CA PRO A 60 19.84 -9.78 0.42
C PRO A 60 19.21 -10.49 1.63
N PRO A 61 17.86 -10.58 1.70
CA PRO A 61 17.13 -11.17 2.84
C PRO A 61 17.17 -12.70 2.81
N ILE A 62 18.37 -13.26 2.97
CA ILE A 62 18.60 -14.70 2.97
C ILE A 62 18.71 -15.21 4.42
N TYR A 63 17.88 -16.20 4.75
CA TYR A 63 17.77 -16.77 6.09
C TYR A 63 17.52 -18.27 6.03
N SER A 64 18.17 -19.02 6.91
CA SER A 64 17.88 -20.43 7.16
C SER A 64 16.77 -20.58 8.19
N ALA A 65 16.15 -21.77 8.23
CA ALA A 65 15.38 -22.16 9.40
C ALA A 65 16.27 -22.15 10.66
N ASP A 66 15.63 -21.92 11.81
CA ASP A 66 16.23 -21.78 13.15
C ASP A 66 17.07 -20.53 13.38
N GLU A 67 17.26 -19.68 12.36
CA GLU A 67 17.88 -18.37 12.52
C GLU A 67 16.92 -17.34 13.13
N VAL A 68 17.50 -16.33 13.78
CA VAL A 68 16.75 -15.16 14.29
C VAL A 68 16.62 -14.11 13.20
N LEU A 69 15.39 -13.79 12.83
CA LEU A 69 15.05 -12.65 12.01
C LEU A 69 14.97 -11.40 12.88
N MET A 70 15.77 -10.39 12.53
CA MET A 70 15.67 -9.04 13.09
C MET A 70 15.17 -8.08 12.01
N ALA A 71 13.99 -7.51 12.22
CA ALA A 71 13.36 -6.56 11.32
C ALA A 71 12.86 -5.34 12.08
N SER A 72 12.76 -4.21 11.40
CA SER A 72 12.23 -2.97 11.94
C SER A 72 11.21 -2.41 10.97
N CYS A 73 10.07 -2.02 11.49
CA CYS A 73 9.00 -1.39 10.73
C CYS A 73 8.74 -0.01 11.29
N SER A 74 8.67 1.00 10.43
CA SER A 74 8.36 2.37 10.80
C SER A 74 7.13 2.90 10.09
N SER A 75 6.42 3.84 10.70
CA SER A 75 5.32 4.58 10.09
C SER A 75 5.44 6.07 10.43
N PRO A 76 5.08 6.97 9.50
CA PRO A 76 5.03 8.40 9.77
C PRO A 76 4.20 8.72 11.01
N GLY A 77 4.68 9.66 11.82
CA GLY A 77 4.01 10.11 13.04
C GLY A 77 2.73 10.89 12.74
N VAL A 78 1.60 10.41 13.26
CA VAL A 78 0.28 11.05 13.18
C VAL A 78 -0.49 10.89 14.50
N ILE A 79 -1.59 11.61 14.66
CA ILE A 79 -2.45 11.56 15.86
C ILE A 79 -3.85 11.03 15.47
N PRO A 80 -4.33 9.95 16.09
CA PRO A 80 -3.61 9.06 16.99
C PRO A 80 -2.55 8.22 16.25
N PRO A 81 -1.54 7.66 16.95
CA PRO A 81 -0.53 6.82 16.33
C PRO A 81 -1.13 5.54 15.73
N PRO A 82 -0.74 5.13 14.51
CA PRO A 82 -1.20 3.88 13.92
C PRO A 82 -0.62 2.69 14.67
N LYS A 83 -1.40 1.62 14.78
CA LYS A 83 -0.91 0.34 15.32
C LYS A 83 -0.11 -0.38 14.24
N LEU A 84 1.12 -0.77 14.56
CA LEU A 84 1.96 -1.61 13.72
C LEU A 84 1.69 -3.08 14.04
N ILE A 85 1.42 -3.88 13.02
CA ILE A 85 1.06 -5.31 13.15
C ILE A 85 1.89 -6.13 12.18
N TRP A 86 2.51 -7.17 12.70
CA TRP A 86 3.38 -8.09 11.98
C TRP A 86 2.65 -9.37 11.57
N TYR A 87 2.93 -9.82 10.35
CA TYR A 87 2.44 -11.07 9.80
C TYR A 87 3.57 -11.84 9.12
N ILE A 88 3.45 -13.16 9.10
CA ILE A 88 4.29 -14.04 8.27
C ILE A 88 3.38 -14.92 7.42
N ASN A 89 3.58 -14.93 6.10
CA ASN A 89 2.73 -15.64 5.13
C ASN A 89 1.22 -15.33 5.28
N GLY A 90 0.89 -14.09 5.65
CA GLY A 90 -0.50 -13.64 5.88
C GLY A 90 -1.06 -14.00 7.26
N GLU A 91 -0.36 -14.79 8.07
CA GLU A 91 -0.78 -15.11 9.43
C GLU A 91 -0.23 -14.08 10.43
N LYS A 92 -1.13 -13.54 11.26
CA LYS A 92 -0.76 -12.57 12.29
C LYS A 92 0.09 -13.24 13.36
N LEU A 93 1.25 -12.65 13.68
CA LEU A 93 2.08 -13.15 14.77
C LEU A 93 1.35 -13.02 16.11
N LEU A 94 1.36 -14.07 16.93
CA LEU A 94 0.72 -14.06 18.25
C LEU A 94 1.36 -13.02 19.18
N ASN A 95 2.69 -12.99 19.20
CA ASN A 95 3.47 -12.09 20.03
C ASN A 95 3.88 -10.87 19.21
N GLN A 96 3.02 -9.84 19.22
CA GLN A 96 3.31 -8.58 18.56
C GLN A 96 4.32 -7.77 19.40
N PRO A 97 5.48 -7.36 18.82
CA PRO A 97 6.39 -6.48 19.52
C PRO A 97 5.73 -5.12 19.83
N PRO A 98 6.11 -4.47 20.93
CA PRO A 98 5.55 -3.17 21.27
C PRO A 98 5.88 -2.12 20.20
N THR A 99 4.94 -1.21 19.97
CA THR A 99 5.22 0.00 19.17
C THR A 99 5.92 1.03 20.07
N ARG A 100 7.01 1.59 19.56
CA ARG A 100 7.86 2.59 20.22
C ARG A 100 7.79 3.91 19.46
N PHE A 101 7.93 4.99 20.21
CA PHE A 101 7.95 6.36 19.71
C PHE A 101 9.39 6.83 19.61
N VAL A 102 9.87 7.15 18.41
CA VAL A 102 11.21 7.74 18.26
C VAL A 102 11.07 9.25 18.27
N GLN A 103 11.55 9.89 19.33
CA GLN A 103 11.63 11.35 19.34
C GLN A 103 12.64 11.81 18.28
N PRO A 104 12.28 12.77 17.42
CA PRO A 104 13.23 13.33 16.46
C PRO A 104 14.44 13.90 17.20
N ARG A 105 15.64 13.52 16.74
CA ARG A 105 16.89 13.77 17.49
C ARG A 105 17.31 15.24 17.54
N TYR A 106 16.69 16.10 16.74
CA TYR A 106 16.99 17.52 16.66
C TYR A 106 15.91 18.20 15.79
N ASP A 107 14.74 18.53 16.35
CA ASP A 107 13.85 19.46 15.66
C ASP A 107 13.07 20.31 16.67
N ASN A 108 13.19 21.62 16.55
CA ASN A 108 12.51 22.62 17.37
C ASN A 108 11.06 22.87 16.87
N HIS A 109 10.41 21.86 16.28
CA HIS A 109 9.06 21.97 15.74
C HIS A 109 8.11 20.89 16.25
N LYS A 110 6.83 21.27 16.27
CA LYS A 110 5.61 20.52 16.67
C LYS A 110 5.33 19.25 15.83
N ARG A 111 6.35 18.54 15.36
CA ARG A 111 6.22 17.34 14.55
C ARG A 111 5.91 16.14 15.44
N VAL A 112 4.92 15.35 15.05
CA VAL A 112 4.57 14.11 15.75
C VAL A 112 5.68 13.07 15.51
N PRO A 113 6.20 12.40 16.55
CA PRO A 113 7.27 11.41 16.39
C PRO A 113 6.81 10.21 15.56
N ASP A 114 7.71 9.72 14.71
CA ASP A 114 7.48 8.52 13.92
C ASP A 114 7.35 7.29 14.82
N GLN A 115 6.54 6.34 14.38
CA GLN A 115 6.27 5.09 15.10
C GLN A 115 7.17 3.99 14.58
N TRP A 116 7.70 3.17 15.47
CA TRP A 116 8.62 2.08 15.14
C TRP A 116 8.24 0.82 15.90
N SER A 117 8.43 -0.33 15.28
CA SER A 117 8.25 -1.63 15.90
C SER A 117 9.40 -2.52 15.46
N ASP A 118 10.13 -3.09 16.41
CA ASP A 118 11.27 -3.97 16.14
C ASP A 118 10.87 -5.42 16.41
N LEU A 119 10.93 -6.24 15.36
CA LEU A 119 10.60 -7.65 15.40
C LEU A 119 11.87 -8.50 15.54
N ASN A 120 11.88 -9.36 16.55
CA ASN A 120 12.86 -10.42 16.73
C ASN A 120 12.13 -11.76 16.86
N ILE A 121 12.21 -12.61 15.83
CA ILE A 121 11.56 -13.93 15.84
C ILE A 121 12.52 -15.03 15.41
N HIS A 122 12.33 -16.22 15.97
CA HIS A 122 12.97 -17.44 15.46
C HIS A 122 12.20 -17.95 14.25
N LEU A 123 12.87 -18.05 13.11
CA LEU A 123 12.30 -18.62 11.90
C LEU A 123 12.22 -20.13 12.05
N LYS A 124 11.05 -20.72 11.80
CA LYS A 124 10.86 -22.17 11.79
C LYS A 124 10.83 -22.66 10.35
N HIS A 125 11.11 -23.94 10.14
CA HIS A 125 10.92 -24.58 8.84
C HIS A 125 9.51 -24.36 8.28
N SER A 126 8.48 -24.38 9.12
CA SER A 126 7.08 -24.14 8.73
C SER A 126 6.80 -22.73 8.20
N HIS A 127 7.68 -21.76 8.45
CA HIS A 127 7.53 -20.41 7.89
C HIS A 127 7.97 -20.32 6.42
N PHE A 128 8.76 -21.27 5.92
CA PHE A 128 9.23 -21.27 4.53
C PHE A 128 8.38 -22.21 3.68
N GLN A 129 7.60 -21.63 2.77
CA GLN A 129 6.81 -22.34 1.77
C GLN A 129 7.60 -22.31 0.46
N ASP A 130 8.00 -23.48 -0.04
CA ASP A 130 8.85 -23.62 -1.23
C ASP A 130 10.15 -22.79 -1.16
N GLY A 131 10.71 -22.67 0.03
CA GLY A 131 11.95 -21.91 0.29
C GLY A 131 11.77 -20.40 0.41
N VAL A 132 10.53 -19.89 0.44
CA VAL A 132 10.21 -18.47 0.59
C VAL A 132 9.31 -18.24 1.80
N ALA A 133 9.57 -17.19 2.55
CA ALA A 133 8.65 -16.67 3.57
C ALA A 133 8.32 -15.21 3.26
N LYS A 134 7.06 -14.82 3.41
CA LYS A 134 6.61 -13.43 3.21
C LYS A 134 6.46 -12.75 4.57
N LEU A 135 7.31 -11.78 4.86
CA LEU A 135 7.19 -10.93 6.04
C LEU A 135 6.38 -9.69 5.68
N THR A 136 5.33 -9.40 6.44
CA THR A 136 4.48 -8.23 6.23
C THR A 136 4.41 -7.39 7.49
N CYS A 137 4.57 -6.08 7.34
CA CYS A 137 4.20 -5.11 8.36
C CYS A 137 3.01 -4.29 7.88
N ALA A 138 1.96 -4.22 8.69
CA ALA A 138 0.77 -3.42 8.44
C ALA A 138 0.65 -2.30 9.47
N ALA A 139 0.28 -1.11 9.01
CA ALA A 139 -0.06 0.03 9.85
C ALA A 139 -1.58 0.28 9.75
N THR A 140 -2.24 0.38 10.91
CA THR A 140 -3.71 0.55 10.96
C THR A 140 -4.17 1.67 11.90
N LEU A 141 -5.13 2.45 11.42
CA LEU A 141 -6.02 3.30 12.21
C LEU A 141 -7.45 2.80 12.00
N GLN A 142 -8.22 2.73 13.08
CA GLN A 142 -9.55 2.11 13.08
C GLN A 142 -10.46 2.75 12.03
N GLY A 143 -10.95 1.93 11.08
CA GLY A 143 -11.95 2.32 10.09
C GLY A 143 -11.50 3.28 8.99
N VAL A 144 -10.28 3.82 9.05
CA VAL A 144 -9.83 4.91 8.15
C VAL A 144 -8.52 4.65 7.43
N TYR A 145 -7.63 3.82 7.97
CA TYR A 145 -6.32 3.59 7.38
C TYR A 145 -5.88 2.13 7.58
N LEU A 146 -5.54 1.48 6.46
CA LEU A 146 -4.90 0.18 6.42
C LEU A 146 -3.95 0.15 5.22
N LYS A 147 -2.66 0.11 5.51
CA LYS A 147 -1.62 -0.09 4.51
C LYS A 147 -0.58 -1.06 5.04
N HIS A 148 0.06 -1.77 4.14
CA HIS A 148 1.08 -2.74 4.49
C HIS A 148 2.23 -2.71 3.47
N VAL A 149 3.37 -3.22 3.91
CA VAL A 149 4.56 -3.43 3.11
C VAL A 149 5.08 -4.84 3.36
N ASP A 150 5.63 -5.44 2.32
CA ASP A 150 6.04 -6.84 2.31
C ASP A 150 7.50 -6.98 1.89
N ILE A 151 8.20 -7.94 2.50
CA ILE A 151 9.52 -8.40 2.06
C ILE A 151 9.51 -9.92 1.96
N GLN A 152 10.12 -10.46 0.90
CA GLN A 152 10.37 -11.89 0.75
C GLN A 152 11.69 -12.27 1.43
N LEU A 153 11.64 -13.27 2.30
CA LEU A 153 12.79 -13.94 2.90
C LEU A 153 13.02 -15.24 2.12
N THR A 154 14.26 -15.53 1.78
CA THR A 154 14.61 -16.72 0.97
C THR A 154 15.62 -17.59 1.69
N VAL A 155 15.56 -18.90 1.46
CA VAL A 155 16.57 -19.82 2.00
C VAL A 155 17.87 -19.78 1.18
N PRO A 156 19.03 -20.14 1.77
CA PRO A 156 20.26 -20.30 1.01
C PRO A 156 20.09 -21.26 -0.18
N GLY A 157 20.61 -20.89 -1.34
CA GLY A 157 20.49 -21.69 -2.57
C GLY A 157 19.13 -21.59 -3.27
N TYR A 158 18.20 -20.77 -2.77
CA TYR A 158 16.95 -20.47 -3.48
C TYR A 158 17.26 -19.84 -4.84
N LYS A 159 16.87 -20.53 -5.91
CA LYS A 159 17.02 -20.03 -7.28
C LYS A 159 15.72 -19.32 -7.66
N THR A 160 15.78 -18.00 -7.84
CA THR A 160 14.68 -17.29 -8.50
C THR A 160 14.62 -17.74 -9.95
N ALA A 161 13.45 -18.18 -10.41
CA ALA A 161 13.20 -18.22 -11.84
C ALA A 161 13.30 -16.78 -12.34
N ALA A 162 14.24 -16.50 -13.26
CA ALA A 162 14.29 -15.18 -13.89
C ALA A 162 12.89 -14.89 -14.47
N PRO A 163 12.33 -13.69 -14.29
CA PRO A 163 11.11 -13.33 -14.98
C PRO A 163 11.34 -13.56 -16.47
N SER A 164 10.54 -14.40 -17.10
CA SER A 164 10.67 -14.69 -18.53
C SER A 164 10.51 -13.38 -19.30
N LEU A 165 11.61 -12.79 -19.74
CA LEU A 165 11.58 -11.64 -20.63
C LEU A 165 11.04 -12.15 -21.97
N LYS A 166 9.74 -11.96 -22.20
CA LYS A 166 9.14 -12.25 -23.51
C LYS A 166 9.72 -11.25 -24.51
N LEU A 167 10.77 -11.67 -25.22
CA LEU A 167 11.34 -10.92 -26.32
C LEU A 167 10.36 -11.00 -27.50
N PHE A 168 9.57 -9.95 -27.72
CA PHE A 168 8.75 -9.82 -28.92
C PHE A 168 9.65 -9.44 -30.10
N GLY A 169 10.31 -10.44 -30.69
CA GLY A 169 11.03 -10.31 -31.96
C GLY A 169 10.03 -10.28 -33.11
N GLY A 170 9.63 -9.08 -33.55
CA GLY A 170 8.90 -8.90 -34.79
C GLY A 170 9.80 -9.22 -35.99
N CYS A 171 9.56 -10.33 -36.68
CA CYS A 171 10.17 -10.61 -37.97
C CYS A 171 9.53 -9.70 -39.02
N HIS A 172 10.24 -8.66 -39.45
CA HIS A 172 9.82 -7.83 -40.58
C HIS A 172 10.01 -8.64 -41.86
N ARG A 173 8.95 -9.30 -42.35
CA ARG A 173 8.94 -9.82 -43.72
C ARG A 173 8.94 -8.64 -44.69
N GLN A 174 10.07 -8.34 -45.30
CA GLN A 174 10.09 -7.52 -46.51
C GLN A 174 9.40 -8.31 -47.61
N ALA A 175 8.18 -7.89 -47.95
CA ALA A 175 7.54 -8.31 -49.18
C ALA A 175 8.38 -7.73 -50.33
N ALA A 176 8.96 -8.60 -51.14
CA ALA A 176 9.59 -8.22 -52.40
C ALA A 176 8.50 -7.58 -53.28
N SER A 177 8.56 -6.25 -53.41
CA SER A 177 7.70 -5.51 -54.33
C SER A 177 8.23 -5.74 -55.75
N THR A 178 7.55 -6.59 -56.51
CA THR A 178 7.77 -6.73 -57.95
C THR A 178 7.16 -5.52 -58.66
N SER A 179 7.96 -4.49 -58.93
CA SER A 179 7.57 -3.39 -59.82
C SER A 179 7.79 -3.79 -61.28
N LEU A 180 6.75 -4.35 -61.90
CA LEU A 180 6.61 -4.36 -63.36
C LEU A 180 6.19 -2.95 -63.80
N LEU A 181 7.14 -2.17 -64.35
CA LEU A 181 6.84 -0.94 -65.07
C LEU A 181 7.45 -0.99 -66.47
N MET A 182 6.60 -1.42 -67.40
CA MET A 182 6.45 -1.01 -68.80
C MET A 182 7.39 0.10 -69.28
N THR A 183 8.44 -0.26 -70.02
CA THR A 183 9.21 0.66 -70.87
C THR A 183 9.49 0.06 -72.25
N ALA A 184 8.42 -0.30 -72.98
CA ALA A 184 8.56 -0.90 -74.33
C ALA A 184 7.60 -0.33 -75.38
N THR A 185 7.11 0.91 -75.23
CA THR A 185 6.22 1.53 -76.25
C THR A 185 6.75 2.83 -76.86
N LEU A 186 7.88 3.39 -76.40
CA LEU A 186 8.46 4.61 -76.98
C LEU A 186 9.53 4.37 -78.07
N LEU A 187 10.04 3.15 -78.22
CA LEU A 187 11.02 2.81 -79.29
C LEU A 187 10.38 2.36 -80.61
N ILE A 188 9.08 2.06 -80.62
CA ILE A 188 8.37 1.59 -81.83
C ILE A 188 7.83 2.78 -82.65
N HIS A 189 7.61 3.96 -82.05
CA HIS A 189 7.19 5.15 -82.79
C HIS A 189 8.32 5.90 -83.52
N LEU A 190 9.59 5.59 -83.27
CA LEU A 190 10.74 6.19 -83.95
C LEU A 190 11.27 5.38 -85.15
N LEU A 191 10.69 4.22 -85.45
CA LEU A 191 11.05 3.39 -86.61
C LEU A 191 9.99 3.39 -87.74
N TYR A 192 8.93 4.21 -87.63
CA TYR A 192 7.88 4.34 -88.65
C TYR A 192 7.86 5.71 -89.37
N ILE A 193 8.84 6.58 -89.12
CA ILE A 193 9.02 7.83 -89.88
C ILE A 193 10.49 7.94 -90.33
N GLN A 194 10.88 7.09 -91.29
CA GLN A 194 11.89 7.40 -92.31
C GLN A 194 11.85 6.35 -93.42
#